data_AF-A0A915EAH0-F1
#
_entry.id   AF-A0A915EAH0-F1
#
_cell.length_a   1.000
_cell.length_b   1.000
_cell.length_c   1.000
_cell.angle_alpha   90.00
_cell.angle_beta   90.00
_cell.angle_gamma   90.00
#
_symmetry.space_group_name_H-M   'P 1'
#
loop_
_entity.id
_entity.type
_entity.pdbx_description
1 polymer ?
#
loop_
_entity_poly.entity_id
_entity_poly.type
_entity_poly.pdbx_seq_one_letter_code
_entity_poly.pdbx_strand_id
1 'polypeptide(L)'
;MSVQTPFHLTNSYVHIGSASLSRRIMDPWHREIYKAKFENEYTDEKFMNGAKQAVMLSSLLIREKKFHELAPIMTETAVDYIREKANRISDDLLLEKLSFREENIVKAYILSSAFSSSKFFAMPRDALWTFYCTVVMVIDKKNLDQQRSMRQLLKSPNSLICNMTLARIVMPLGRWMITSINYADAEHVNNQELSLT
;
A
#
# COMPACT_ATOMS: atom_id res chain seq x y z
N MET A 1 17.35 -15.93 26.42
CA MET A 1 17.52 -14.94 25.34
C MET A 1 16.37 -15.15 24.36
N SER A 2 15.37 -14.28 24.39
CA SER A 2 14.18 -14.39 23.53
C SER A 2 14.52 -13.93 22.12
N VAL A 3 14.41 -14.84 21.15
CA VAL A 3 14.50 -14.54 19.73
C VAL A 3 13.26 -13.71 19.37
N GLN A 4 13.44 -12.40 19.13
CA GLN A 4 12.39 -11.55 18.59
C GLN A 4 12.10 -12.00 17.15
N THR A 5 10.88 -12.48 16.92
CA THR A 5 10.39 -12.84 15.59
C THR A 5 10.26 -11.60 14.71
N PRO A 6 10.71 -11.65 13.44
CA PRO A 6 10.64 -10.50 12.54
C PRO A 6 9.19 -10.07 12.25
N PHE A 7 9.01 -8.76 12.09
CA PHE A 7 7.73 -8.10 11.86
C PHE A 7 7.20 -8.42 10.45
N HIS A 8 6.22 -9.32 10.37
CA HIS A 8 5.54 -9.69 9.12
C HIS A 8 4.01 -9.54 9.24
N LEU A 9 3.47 -8.50 8.59
CA LEU A 9 2.06 -8.44 8.24
C LEU A 9 1.90 -9.13 6.87
N THR A 10 1.66 -10.46 6.93
CA THR A 10 1.43 -11.46 5.85
C THR A 10 2.65 -12.10 5.16
N ASN A 11 2.42 -13.35 4.72
CA ASN A 11 3.12 -14.06 3.63
C ASN A 11 2.84 -13.44 2.24
N SER A 12 2.67 -12.13 2.16
CA SER A 12 2.54 -11.46 0.86
C SER A 12 3.94 -11.11 0.39
N TYR A 13 4.53 -12.02 -0.37
CA TYR A 13 5.81 -11.82 -1.04
C TYR A 13 5.82 -10.47 -1.75
N VAL A 14 6.63 -9.55 -1.26
CA VAL A 14 7.02 -8.35 -2.00
C VAL A 14 8.06 -8.83 -3.01
N HIS A 15 7.60 -9.36 -4.14
CA HIS A 15 8.48 -9.58 -5.30
C HIS A 15 8.77 -8.21 -5.92
N ILE A 16 9.89 -7.58 -5.54
CA ILE A 16 10.42 -6.40 -6.24
C ILE A 16 11.16 -6.84 -7.52
N GLY A 17 11.48 -8.12 -7.67
CA GLY A 17 11.99 -8.69 -8.92
C GLY A 17 11.34 -10.00 -9.34
N SER A 18 10.20 -9.96 -10.06
CA SER A 18 9.75 -10.97 -11.05
C SER A 18 8.29 -10.81 -11.52
N ALA A 19 7.65 -9.65 -11.34
CA ALA A 19 6.34 -9.40 -11.95
C ALA A 19 6.46 -9.43 -13.48
N SER A 20 5.87 -10.45 -14.12
CA SER A 20 5.88 -10.73 -15.55
C SER A 20 5.68 -9.48 -16.41
N LEU A 21 6.33 -9.42 -17.57
CA LEU A 21 6.26 -8.34 -18.57
C LEU A 21 4.83 -7.81 -18.82
N SER A 22 3.82 -8.68 -18.69
CA SER A 22 2.39 -8.36 -18.78
C SER A 22 1.87 -7.37 -17.74
N ARG A 23 2.36 -7.38 -16.49
CA ARG A 23 1.97 -6.42 -15.45
C ARG A 23 2.48 -5.01 -15.80
N ARG A 24 3.77 -4.90 -16.16
CA ARG A 24 4.38 -3.64 -16.61
C ARG A 24 3.68 -3.00 -17.82
N ILE A 25 3.17 -3.82 -18.75
CA ILE A 25 2.50 -3.31 -19.96
C ILE A 25 1.03 -2.97 -19.68
N MET A 26 0.29 -3.75 -18.89
CA MET A 26 -1.15 -3.53 -18.68
C MET A 26 -1.48 -2.47 -17.62
N ASP A 27 -0.53 -2.16 -16.72
CA ASP A 27 -0.77 -1.24 -15.62
C ASP A 27 -1.13 0.20 -16.06
N PRO A 28 -0.47 0.83 -17.05
CA PRO A 28 -0.91 2.14 -17.54
C PRO A 28 -2.28 2.07 -18.23
N TRP A 29 -2.59 0.98 -18.93
CA TRP A 29 -3.82 0.85 -19.70
C TRP A 29 -5.07 0.84 -18.82
N HIS A 30 -5.05 0.14 -17.69
CA HIS A 30 -6.20 0.16 -16.79
C HIS A 30 -6.47 1.57 -16.22
N ARG A 31 -5.42 2.36 -15.97
CA ARG A 31 -5.57 3.75 -15.50
C ARG A 31 -6.13 4.68 -16.59
N GLU A 32 -5.69 4.51 -17.84
CA GLU A 32 -6.25 5.26 -18.97
C GLU A 32 -7.71 4.90 -19.23
N ILE A 33 -8.05 3.61 -19.15
CA ILE A 33 -9.46 3.16 -19.22
C ILE A 33 -10.26 3.75 -18.06
N TYR A 34 -9.70 3.74 -16.85
CA TYR A 34 -10.34 4.30 -15.67
C TYR A 34 -10.68 5.78 -15.87
N LYS A 35 -9.69 6.56 -16.31
CA LYS A 35 -9.82 7.97 -16.62
C LYS A 35 -10.88 8.21 -17.69
N ALA A 36 -10.80 7.52 -18.81
CA ALA A 36 -11.68 7.75 -19.97
C ALA A 36 -13.15 7.34 -19.72
N LYS A 37 -13.41 6.36 -18.84
CA LYS A 37 -14.76 5.80 -18.65
C LYS A 37 -15.44 6.22 -17.36
N PHE A 38 -14.69 6.57 -16.31
CA PHE A 38 -15.25 6.75 -14.98
C PHE A 38 -14.89 8.09 -14.33
N GLU A 39 -13.68 8.60 -14.55
CA GLU A 39 -13.22 9.84 -13.90
C GLU A 39 -12.27 10.62 -14.81
N ASN A 40 -12.82 11.49 -15.66
CA ASN A 40 -12.05 12.26 -16.66
C ASN A 40 -10.95 13.13 -16.03
N GLU A 41 -11.14 13.58 -14.78
CA GLU A 41 -10.18 14.40 -14.04
C GLU A 41 -9.10 13.60 -13.31
N TYR A 42 -9.10 12.28 -13.45
CA TYR A 42 -8.09 11.40 -12.88
C TYR A 42 -6.71 11.74 -13.42
N THR A 43 -5.75 11.84 -12.52
CA THR A 43 -4.31 11.92 -12.83
C THR A 43 -3.54 11.08 -11.82
N ASP A 44 -2.43 10.50 -12.26
CA ASP A 44 -1.52 9.75 -11.37
C ASP A 44 -1.06 10.65 -10.20
N GLU A 45 -0.87 11.96 -10.42
CA GLU A 45 -0.50 12.93 -9.37
C GLU A 45 -1.59 13.09 -8.30
N LYS A 46 -2.83 13.41 -8.69
CA LYS A 46 -3.95 13.53 -7.74
C LYS A 46 -4.17 12.23 -6.97
N PHE A 47 -4.09 11.09 -7.67
CA PHE A 47 -4.21 9.79 -7.05
C PHE A 47 -3.11 9.52 -6.02
N MET A 48 -1.85 9.78 -6.38
CA MET A 48 -0.72 9.59 -5.47
C MET A 48 -0.74 10.54 -4.28
N ASN A 49 -1.20 11.78 -4.46
CA ASN A 49 -1.40 12.72 -3.35
C ASN A 49 -2.46 12.21 -2.37
N GLY A 50 -3.60 11.73 -2.87
CA GLY A 50 -4.62 11.09 -2.04
C GLY A 50 -4.10 9.83 -1.34
N ALA A 51 -3.30 9.01 -2.03
CA ALA A 51 -2.67 7.83 -1.45
C ALA A 51 -1.70 8.20 -0.31
N LYS A 52 -0.88 9.25 -0.47
CA LYS A 52 0.02 9.72 0.59
C LYS A 52 -0.77 10.16 1.82
N GLN A 53 -1.82 10.95 1.63
CA GLN A 53 -2.71 11.35 2.73
C GLN A 53 -3.34 10.15 3.44
N ALA A 54 -3.76 9.14 2.69
CA ALA A 54 -4.31 7.90 3.24
C ALA A 54 -3.26 7.12 4.06
N VAL A 55 -2.00 7.07 3.61
CA VAL A 55 -0.88 6.49 4.38
C VAL A 55 -0.61 7.29 5.65
N MET A 56 -0.56 8.62 5.57
CA MET A 56 -0.34 9.50 6.72
C MET A 56 -1.45 9.36 7.78
N LEU A 57 -2.71 9.33 7.35
CA LEU A 57 -3.84 9.17 8.25
C LEU A 57 -3.90 7.76 8.85
N SER A 58 -3.70 6.73 8.02
CA SER A 58 -3.72 5.35 8.53
C SER A 58 -2.56 5.09 9.48
N SER A 59 -1.35 5.57 9.22
CA SER A 59 -0.21 5.40 10.13
C SER A 59 -0.47 6.04 11.50
N LEU A 60 -1.05 7.24 11.52
CA LEU A 60 -1.47 7.94 12.73
C LEU A 60 -2.49 7.12 13.54
N LEU A 61 -3.59 6.72 12.90
CA LEU A 61 -4.69 6.02 13.57
C LEU A 61 -4.28 4.62 14.05
N ILE A 62 -3.44 3.91 13.29
CA ILE A 62 -2.90 2.60 13.69
C ILE A 62 -2.00 2.73 14.91
N ARG A 63 -1.09 3.73 14.89
CA ARG A 63 -0.20 4.02 16.02
C ARG A 63 -0.96 4.37 17.29
N GLU A 64 -2.04 5.13 17.17
CA GLU A 64 -2.92 5.49 18.29
C GLU A 64 -3.95 4.41 18.63
N LYS A 65 -3.94 3.26 17.94
CA LYS A 65 -4.90 2.16 18.07
C LYS A 65 -6.37 2.58 17.93
N LYS A 66 -6.63 3.67 17.21
CA LYS A 66 -7.96 4.21 16.90
C LYS A 66 -8.57 3.51 15.69
N PHE A 67 -8.69 2.19 15.76
CA PHE A 67 -9.10 1.36 14.62
C PHE A 67 -10.51 1.67 14.10
N HIS A 68 -11.42 2.13 14.97
CA HIS A 68 -12.78 2.51 14.58
C HIS A 68 -12.78 3.74 13.66
N GLU A 69 -11.80 4.64 13.79
CA GLU A 69 -11.65 5.83 12.95
C GLU A 69 -11.09 5.50 11.56
N LEU A 70 -10.65 4.26 11.30
CA LEU A 70 -10.21 3.81 9.97
C LEU A 70 -11.37 3.46 9.04
N ALA A 71 -12.56 3.16 9.56
CA ALA A 71 -13.73 2.72 8.79
C ALA A 71 -14.15 3.64 7.62
N PRO A 72 -13.97 4.99 7.69
CA PRO A 72 -14.28 5.87 6.57
C PRO A 72 -13.36 5.67 5.35
N ILE A 73 -12.12 5.20 5.56
CA ILE A 73 -11.08 5.12 4.51
C ILE A 73 -10.60 3.69 4.25
N MET A 74 -11.00 2.71 5.06
CA MET A 74 -10.48 1.34 5.02
C MET A 74 -11.62 0.33 5.17
N THR A 75 -11.56 -0.78 4.43
CA THR A 75 -12.55 -1.85 4.53
C THR A 75 -12.47 -2.55 5.88
N GLU A 76 -13.60 -3.03 6.40
CA GLU A 76 -13.67 -3.74 7.69
C GLU A 76 -12.65 -4.89 7.79
N THR A 77 -12.55 -5.73 6.77
CA THR A 77 -11.57 -6.83 6.71
C THR A 77 -10.12 -6.36 6.87
N ALA A 78 -9.78 -5.22 6.28
CA ALA A 78 -8.44 -4.63 6.43
C ALA A 78 -8.24 -4.02 7.81
N VAL A 79 -9.27 -3.38 8.38
CA VAL A 79 -9.23 -2.85 9.76
C VAL A 79 -9.02 -3.99 10.76
N ASP A 80 -9.76 -5.08 10.64
CA ASP A 80 -9.65 -6.23 11.54
C ASP A 80 -8.27 -6.88 11.45
N TYR A 81 -7.77 -7.06 10.23
CA TYR A 81 -6.43 -7.56 9.98
C TYR A 81 -5.36 -6.69 10.66
N ILE A 82 -5.43 -5.37 10.49
CA ILE A 82 -4.48 -4.44 11.10
C ILE A 82 -4.62 -4.43 12.61
N ARG A 83 -5.85 -4.44 13.15
CA ARG A 83 -6.11 -4.49 14.59
C ARG A 83 -5.47 -5.72 15.22
N GLU A 84 -5.71 -6.90 14.66
CA GLU A 84 -5.13 -8.16 15.13
C GLU A 84 -3.61 -8.05 15.23
N LYS A 85 -2.99 -7.48 14.20
CA LYS A 85 -1.55 -7.42 14.11
C LYS A 85 -0.91 -6.32 14.95
N ALA A 86 -1.48 -5.11 14.94
CA ALA A 86 -1.03 -4.00 15.76
C ALA A 86 -1.11 -4.35 17.25
N ASN A 87 -2.11 -5.13 17.68
CA ASN A 87 -2.22 -5.60 19.06
C ASN A 87 -1.14 -6.61 19.47
N ARG A 88 -0.39 -7.19 18.53
CA ARG A 88 0.74 -8.08 18.82
C ARG A 88 2.07 -7.34 18.96
N ILE A 89 2.07 -6.03 18.74
CA ILE A 89 3.25 -5.18 18.73
C ILE A 89 3.18 -4.25 19.93
N SER A 90 4.33 -3.97 20.55
CA SER A 90 4.39 -2.99 21.63
C SER A 90 4.08 -1.59 21.12
N ASP A 91 3.45 -0.79 21.98
CA ASP A 91 3.07 0.58 21.63
C ASP A 91 4.30 1.44 21.28
N ASP A 92 5.41 1.24 22.00
CA ASP A 92 6.68 1.92 21.71
C ASP A 92 7.21 1.60 20.31
N LEU A 93 7.09 0.34 19.87
CA LEU A 93 7.57 -0.08 18.56
C LEU A 93 6.65 0.42 17.43
N LEU A 94 5.33 0.45 17.66
CA LEU A 94 4.38 1.09 16.75
C LEU A 94 4.65 2.59 16.63
N LEU A 95 4.88 3.26 17.75
CA LEU A 95 5.24 4.67 17.81
C LEU A 95 6.53 4.92 17.05
N GLU A 96 7.58 4.13 17.27
CA GLU A 96 8.85 4.28 16.56
C GLU A 96 8.72 4.05 15.05
N LYS A 97 7.95 3.05 14.63
CA LYS A 97 7.83 2.68 13.20
C LYS A 97 6.93 3.62 12.42
N LEU A 98 5.81 4.03 12.99
CA LEU A 98 4.77 4.80 12.29
C LEU A 98 4.86 6.31 12.56
N SER A 99 5.90 6.76 13.27
CA SER A 99 6.21 8.19 13.42
C SER A 99 7.06 8.71 12.27
N PHE A 100 6.37 9.07 11.19
CA PHE A 100 6.95 9.78 10.07
C PHE A 100 6.01 10.91 9.64
N ARG A 101 6.54 11.83 8.83
CA ARG A 101 5.84 12.93 8.19
C ARG A 101 5.79 12.72 6.68
N GLU A 102 5.00 13.51 5.97
CA GLU A 102 4.92 13.40 4.52
C GLU A 102 6.28 13.65 3.85
N GLU A 103 7.12 14.55 4.39
CA GLU A 103 8.48 14.79 3.88
C GLU A 103 9.40 13.57 3.96
N ASN A 104 9.07 12.57 4.79
CA ASN A 104 9.82 11.32 4.87
C ASN A 104 9.51 10.37 3.71
N ILE A 105 8.43 10.59 2.95
CA ILE A 105 8.06 9.76 1.79
C ILE A 105 8.94 10.16 0.59
N VAL A 106 10.11 9.53 0.48
CA VAL A 106 11.14 9.88 -0.51
C VAL A 106 10.86 9.31 -1.91
N LYS A 107 10.13 8.19 -2.01
CA LYS A 107 9.74 7.57 -3.27
C LYS A 107 8.33 7.01 -3.15
N ALA A 108 7.53 7.19 -4.19
CA ALA A 108 6.17 6.65 -4.26
C ALA A 108 5.82 6.33 -5.71
N TYR A 109 5.25 5.16 -5.96
CA TYR A 109 4.85 4.75 -7.30
C TYR A 109 3.66 3.79 -7.27
N ILE A 110 2.89 3.79 -8.35
CA ILE A 110 1.84 2.81 -8.58
C ILE A 110 2.53 1.52 -9.05
N LEU A 111 2.44 0.47 -8.25
CA LEU A 111 3.02 -0.84 -8.55
C LEU A 111 2.16 -1.59 -9.57
N SER A 112 0.84 -1.54 -9.42
CA SER A 112 -0.08 -2.19 -10.36
C SER A 112 -1.49 -1.61 -10.30
N SER A 113 -2.27 -1.81 -11.36
CA SER A 113 -3.70 -1.52 -11.36
C SER A 113 -4.51 -2.56 -12.14
N ALA A 114 -5.76 -2.77 -11.74
CA ALA A 114 -6.61 -3.79 -12.34
C ALA A 114 -8.10 -3.50 -12.13
N PHE A 115 -8.93 -4.01 -13.04
CA PHE A 115 -10.37 -4.11 -12.82
C PHE A 115 -10.73 -5.52 -12.37
N SER A 116 -11.67 -5.61 -11.43
CA SER A 116 -12.34 -6.86 -11.08
C SER A 116 -13.85 -6.66 -11.16
N SER A 117 -14.55 -7.74 -11.49
CA SER A 117 -16.01 -7.82 -11.46
C SER A 117 -16.41 -8.98 -10.56
N SER A 118 -17.46 -8.80 -9.76
CA SER A 118 -18.04 -9.90 -8.97
C SER A 118 -18.63 -11.03 -9.83
N LYS A 119 -18.80 -10.80 -11.15
CA LYS A 119 -19.33 -11.77 -12.12
C LYS A 119 -18.51 -11.72 -13.41
N PHE A 120 -17.45 -12.53 -13.51
CA PHE A 120 -16.60 -12.61 -14.71
C PHE A 120 -17.28 -13.29 -15.91
N PHE A 121 -18.34 -14.08 -15.71
CA PHE A 121 -18.97 -14.90 -16.76
C PHE A 121 -20.37 -14.45 -17.21
N ALA A 122 -20.90 -13.32 -16.73
CA ALA A 122 -22.22 -12.82 -17.13
C ALA A 122 -22.16 -11.32 -17.49
N MET A 123 -22.59 -10.99 -18.72
CA MET A 123 -22.70 -9.61 -19.22
C MET A 123 -23.74 -8.78 -18.42
N PRO A 124 -23.54 -7.45 -18.24
CA PRO A 124 -23.37 -6.92 -16.89
C PRO A 124 -24.15 -5.61 -16.67
N ARG A 125 -25.49 -5.66 -16.56
CA ARG A 125 -26.21 -4.46 -16.07
C ARG A 125 -26.09 -4.29 -14.55
N ASP A 126 -25.85 -5.39 -13.82
CA ASP A 126 -25.78 -5.40 -12.35
C ASP A 126 -24.41 -5.80 -11.80
N ALA A 127 -23.37 -5.85 -12.64
CA ALA A 127 -22.03 -6.23 -12.17
C ALA A 127 -21.37 -5.05 -11.46
N LEU A 128 -21.01 -5.24 -10.19
CA LEU A 128 -20.21 -4.29 -9.44
C LEU A 128 -18.76 -4.40 -9.92
N TRP A 129 -18.37 -3.45 -10.76
CA TRP A 129 -16.99 -3.29 -11.19
C TRP A 129 -16.22 -2.52 -10.13
N THR A 130 -15.05 -3.03 -9.78
CA THR A 130 -14.14 -2.41 -8.83
C THR A 130 -12.80 -2.21 -9.51
N PHE A 131 -12.28 -0.99 -9.41
CA PHE A 131 -10.95 -0.63 -9.85
C PHE A 131 -9.99 -0.68 -8.66
N TYR A 132 -8.87 -1.36 -8.83
CA TYR A 132 -7.83 -1.54 -7.81
C TYR A 132 -6.54 -0.86 -8.27
N CYS A 133 -5.84 -0.25 -7.33
CA CYS A 133 -4.49 0.27 -7.50
C CYS A 133 -3.64 -0.10 -6.28
N THR A 134 -2.50 -0.74 -6.51
CA THR A 134 -1.50 -1.00 -5.48
C THR A 134 -0.40 0.03 -5.61
N VAL A 135 -0.08 0.70 -4.51
CA VAL A 135 0.99 1.70 -4.42
C VAL A 135 2.06 1.22 -3.45
N VAL A 136 3.31 1.53 -3.79
CA VAL A 136 4.46 1.32 -2.93
C VAL A 136 5.08 2.66 -2.61
N MET A 137 5.33 2.90 -1.33
CA MET A 137 6.00 4.09 -0.82
C MET A 137 7.21 3.68 0.01
N VAL A 138 8.32 4.37 -0.21
CA VAL A 138 9.54 4.24 0.59
C VAL A 138 9.64 5.46 1.49
N ILE A 139 9.74 5.20 2.78
CA ILE A 139 9.74 6.20 3.85
C ILE A 139 11.12 6.16 4.51
N ASP A 140 11.91 7.23 4.37
CA ASP A 140 13.19 7.37 5.11
C ASP A 140 12.92 8.14 6.41
N LYS A 141 12.86 7.41 7.54
CA LYS A 141 12.54 7.99 8.85
C LYS A 141 13.52 9.09 9.28
N LYS A 142 14.77 9.04 8.83
CA LYS A 142 15.79 10.03 9.21
C LYS A 142 15.92 11.18 8.20
N ASN A 143 15.25 11.10 7.05
CA ASN A 143 15.28 12.09 5.98
C ASN A 143 16.72 12.56 5.65
N LEU A 144 17.69 11.63 5.71
CA LEU A 144 19.11 11.99 5.73
C LEU A 144 19.62 12.44 4.36
N ASP A 145 18.95 12.03 3.27
CA ASP A 145 19.26 12.47 1.91
C ASP A 145 18.17 12.00 0.92
N GLN A 146 17.45 12.94 0.29
CA GLN A 146 16.44 12.64 -0.75
C GLN A 146 17.04 12.07 -2.03
N GLN A 147 18.36 12.15 -2.23
CA GLN A 147 19.06 11.64 -3.41
C GLN A 147 19.47 10.17 -3.30
N ARG A 148 19.16 9.48 -2.20
CA ARG A 148 19.47 8.05 -2.06
C ARG A 148 18.81 7.23 -3.18
N SER A 149 19.60 6.37 -3.79
CA SER A 149 19.10 5.38 -4.74
C SER A 149 18.17 4.38 -4.05
N MET A 150 17.24 3.79 -4.80
CA MET A 150 16.36 2.73 -4.28
C MET A 150 17.14 1.60 -3.61
N ARG A 151 18.28 1.18 -4.18
CA ARG A 151 19.14 0.14 -3.59
C ARG A 151 19.69 0.52 -2.21
N GLN A 152 20.05 1.79 -2.02
CA GLN A 152 20.53 2.28 -0.72
C GLN A 152 19.39 2.37 0.29
N LEU A 153 18.20 2.82 -0.16
CA LEU A 153 17.02 2.89 0.69
C LEU A 153 16.58 1.49 1.15
N LEU A 154 16.58 0.50 0.26
CA LEU A 154 16.21 -0.88 0.59
C LEU A 154 17.16 -1.58 1.57
N LYS A 155 18.39 -1.08 1.71
CA LYS A 155 19.38 -1.59 2.67
C LYS A 155 19.43 -0.79 3.97
N SER A 156 18.68 0.31 4.07
CA SER A 156 18.74 1.15 5.26
C SER A 156 17.84 0.60 6.36
N PRO A 157 18.32 0.44 7.59
CA PRO A 157 17.48 0.07 8.74
C PRO A 157 16.50 1.19 9.11
N ASN A 158 16.69 2.39 8.57
CA ASN A 158 15.81 3.54 8.80
C ASN A 158 14.72 3.69 7.73
N SER A 159 14.74 2.83 6.71
CA SER A 159 13.74 2.85 5.65
C SER A 159 12.60 1.91 5.97
N LEU A 160 11.39 2.40 5.79
CA LEU A 160 10.15 1.64 5.87
C LEU A 160 9.50 1.61 4.49
N ILE A 161 9.02 0.45 4.09
CA ILE A 161 8.24 0.25 2.86
C ILE A 161 6.78 0.15 3.25
N CYS A 162 5.97 1.07 2.74
CA CYS A 162 4.52 0.96 2.81
C CYS A 162 4.00 0.39 1.50
N ASN A 163 3.30 -0.74 1.58
CA ASN A 163 2.56 -1.34 0.46
C ASN A 163 1.06 -1.20 0.76
N MET A 164 0.34 -0.47 -0.08
CA MET A 164 -1.07 -0.19 0.11
C MET A 164 -1.87 -0.48 -1.16
N THR A 165 -2.99 -1.18 -1.02
CA THR A 165 -3.95 -1.40 -2.09
C THR A 165 -5.19 -0.56 -1.81
N LEU A 166 -5.53 0.28 -2.78
CA LEU A 166 -6.73 1.10 -2.84
C LEU A 166 -7.71 0.48 -3.83
N ALA A 167 -8.99 0.52 -3.51
CA ALA A 167 -10.06 0.07 -4.38
C ALA A 167 -11.19 1.11 -4.44
N ARG A 168 -11.87 1.19 -5.59
CA ARG A 168 -13.05 2.02 -5.79
C ARG A 168 -14.06 1.27 -6.64
N ILE A 169 -15.29 1.19 -6.17
CA ILE A 169 -16.41 0.75 -7.02
C ILE A 169 -16.59 1.81 -8.10
N VAL A 170 -16.67 1.41 -9.36
CA VAL A 170 -16.76 2.35 -10.50
C VAL A 170 -18.14 2.39 -11.14
N MET A 171 -19.06 1.51 -10.75
CA MET A 171 -20.46 1.51 -11.17
C MET A 171 -21.39 1.10 -10.02
N PRO A 172 -22.07 2.05 -9.35
CA PRO A 172 -21.88 3.52 -9.42
C PRO A 172 -20.52 3.95 -8.84
N LEU A 173 -20.05 5.14 -9.20
CA LEU A 173 -18.75 5.64 -8.75
C LEU A 173 -18.77 5.90 -7.23
N GLY A 174 -18.07 5.04 -6.49
CA GLY A 174 -17.98 5.08 -5.03
C GLY A 174 -16.84 5.97 -4.51
N ARG A 175 -16.49 5.78 -3.24
CA ARG A 175 -15.28 6.36 -2.62
C ARG A 175 -14.09 5.40 -2.73
N TRP A 176 -12.88 5.94 -2.70
CA TRP A 176 -11.67 5.14 -2.55
C TRP A 176 -11.59 4.55 -1.14
N MET A 177 -11.21 3.28 -1.06
CA MET A 177 -11.05 2.54 0.20
C MET A 177 -9.73 1.78 0.19
N ILE A 178 -9.02 1.79 1.31
CA ILE A 178 -7.89 0.90 1.56
C ILE A 178 -8.44 -0.51 1.79
N THR A 179 -8.04 -1.45 0.93
CA THR A 179 -8.38 -2.87 1.07
C THR A 179 -7.23 -3.68 1.67
N SER A 180 -6.03 -3.12 1.68
CA SER A 180 -4.85 -3.70 2.33
C SER A 180 -3.81 -2.61 2.53
N ILE A 181 -3.13 -2.62 3.68
CA ILE A 181 -1.94 -1.80 3.91
C ILE A 181 -0.98 -2.57 4.82
N ASN A 182 0.30 -2.48 4.50
CA ASN A 182 1.38 -3.09 5.23
C ASN A 182 2.57 -2.13 5.30
N TYR A 183 3.27 -2.17 6.42
CA TYR A 183 4.53 -1.49 6.67
C TYR A 183 5.59 -2.55 6.91
N ALA A 184 6.74 -2.47 6.25
CA ALA A 184 7.83 -3.43 6.43
C ALA A 184 9.18 -2.69 6.48
N ASP A 185 10.09 -3.12 7.35
CA ASP A 185 11.45 -2.59 7.36
C ASP A 185 12.14 -3.01 6.05
N ALA A 186 12.80 -2.08 5.39
CA ALA A 186 13.28 -2.31 4.03
C ALA A 186 14.36 -3.41 3.96
N GLU A 187 15.20 -3.52 5.00
CA GLU A 187 16.23 -4.56 5.11
C GLU A 187 15.65 -5.99 5.09
N HIS A 188 14.44 -6.17 5.65
CA HIS A 188 13.78 -7.47 5.71
C HIS A 188 13.22 -7.89 4.35
N VAL A 189 12.84 -6.93 3.51
CA VAL A 189 12.36 -7.19 2.15
C VAL A 189 13.50 -7.66 1.24
N ASN A 190 14.69 -7.05 1.36
CA ASN A 190 15.86 -7.42 0.56
C ASN A 190 16.40 -8.84 0.89
N ASN A 191 16.30 -9.27 2.16
CA ASN A 191 16.77 -10.60 2.57
C ASN A 191 15.86 -11.73 2.08
N GLN A 192 14.57 -11.47 1.85
CA GLN A 192 13.64 -12.48 1.30
C GLN A 192 13.83 -12.72 -0.20
N GLU A 193 14.33 -11.73 -0.96
CA GLU A 193 14.69 -11.92 -2.37
C GLU A 193 15.97 -12.77 -2.54
N LEU A 194 16.89 -12.73 -1.57
CA LEU A 194 18.16 -13.50 -1.59
C LEU A 194 18.02 -14.95 -1.13
N SER A 195 16.95 -15.31 -0.41
CA SER A 195 16.65 -16.69 -0.01
C SER A 195 15.89 -17.51 -1.05
N LEU A 196 15.60 -16.91 -2.21
CA LEU A 196 14.87 -17.53 -3.33
C LEU A 196 15.74 -17.67 -4.60
N THR A 197 17.05 -17.45 -4.48
CA THR A 197 18.09 -17.81 -5.45
C THR A 197 18.97 -18.90 -4.87
#